data_AF-A0A944V026-F1
#
_entry.id   AF-A0A944V026-F1
#
_cell.length_a   1.000
_cell.length_b   1.000
_cell.length_c   1.000
_cell.angle_alpha   90.00
_cell.angle_beta   90.00
_cell.angle_gamma   90.00
#
_symmetry.space_group_name_H-M   'P 1'
#
loop_
_entity.id
_entity.type
_entity.pdbx_description
1 polymer ?
#
loop_
_entity_poly.entity_id
_entity_poly.type
_entity_poly.pdbx_seq_one_letter_code
_entity_poly.pdbx_strand_id
1 'polypeptide(L)'
;MRAIIIVIDSFGIGALEDAENYGDEGSNTTLHICETVNGVKWPNLTKLGLGNASLLLGNELPGCEATNNPLASFGVMNEKSPGKDTTTGHWELAGLELESAFTTFPPEFPSFPKKLLDDFTHVTGKEIIGNIAASGTAIIEELGKEHLDTGKLIVYTSGDSVFQVAAHEDIVPLKELYEICSKARILCDKYYVGRVIARPFVGSPDNFTRTKGRHDYSINYTGETIFDHLQKNNVNTVGVGKIGDIFLEKGINDSYPDKGNDACMKRTEDLLNKPAEKDEFIFVNYVDTDMLYGHRRNPQGYCDEVEKIDKHLGRLINILREDELLIITADHGCDPTFKGTDHTREYVPLLSFQKGANGKNLGIRNQFSDVAASIAKFLNVPTYPRGISFL
;
A
#
# COMPACT_ATOMS: atom_id res chain seq x y z
N MET A 1 10.37 -12.28 21.85
CA MET A 1 9.59 -11.06 21.58
C MET A 1 9.10 -11.11 20.14
N ARG A 2 7.92 -10.53 19.87
CA ARG A 2 7.41 -10.41 18.49
C ARG A 2 6.82 -9.02 18.25
N ALA A 3 7.25 -8.36 17.18
CA ALA A 3 6.63 -7.12 16.72
C ALA A 3 5.76 -7.41 15.49
N ILE A 4 4.55 -6.86 15.47
CA ILE A 4 3.61 -7.01 14.37
C ILE A 4 3.18 -5.62 13.92
N ILE A 5 3.29 -5.33 12.62
CA ILE A 5 2.57 -4.22 11.99
C ILE A 5 1.44 -4.80 11.15
N ILE A 6 0.25 -4.23 11.32
CA ILE A 6 -0.87 -4.37 10.39
C ILE A 6 -1.10 -3.01 9.72
N VAL A 7 -0.92 -2.96 8.41
CA VAL A 7 -1.33 -1.84 7.57
C VAL A 7 -2.72 -2.17 7.02
N ILE A 8 -3.70 -1.35 7.39
CA ILE A 8 -5.01 -1.31 6.73
C ILE A 8 -4.85 -0.34 5.57
N ASP A 9 -4.58 -0.88 4.38
CA ASP A 9 -4.18 -0.13 3.18
C ASP A 9 -5.22 0.96 2.88
N SER A 10 -4.76 2.20 2.66
CA SER A 10 -5.57 3.40 2.42
C SER A 10 -6.47 3.93 3.56
N PHE A 11 -6.37 3.41 4.79
CA PHE A 11 -7.26 3.83 5.90
C PHE A 11 -6.80 5.13 6.58
N GLY A 12 -6.85 6.23 5.82
CA GLY A 12 -6.53 7.59 6.27
C GLY A 12 -7.51 8.16 7.30
N ILE A 13 -7.08 9.16 8.07
CA ILE A 13 -7.83 9.77 9.17
C ILE A 13 -7.96 11.30 9.06
N GLY A 14 -7.82 11.84 7.85
CA GLY A 14 -7.96 13.27 7.55
C GLY A 14 -6.78 13.86 6.78
N ALA A 15 -7.05 14.85 5.93
CA ALA A 15 -6.08 15.50 5.05
C ALA A 15 -4.82 15.98 5.79
N LEU A 16 -3.65 15.76 5.18
CA LEU A 16 -2.39 16.36 5.63
C LEU A 16 -2.37 17.87 5.37
N GLU A 17 -1.44 18.56 6.03
CA GLU A 17 -1.22 20.00 5.81
C GLU A 17 -0.83 20.31 4.36
N ASP A 18 -0.17 19.37 3.67
CA ASP A 18 0.26 19.50 2.26
C ASP A 18 -0.76 18.97 1.24
N ALA A 19 -1.96 18.55 1.67
CA ALA A 19 -2.95 17.88 0.82
C ALA A 19 -3.43 18.74 -0.38
N GLU A 20 -3.43 20.07 -0.26
CA GLU A 20 -3.75 20.98 -1.37
C GLU A 20 -2.82 20.78 -2.57
N ASN A 21 -1.53 20.48 -2.34
CA ASN A 21 -0.54 20.24 -3.39
C ASN A 21 -0.85 18.99 -4.23
N TYR A 22 -1.68 18.09 -3.69
CA TYR A 22 -2.13 16.87 -4.34
C TYR A 22 -3.58 16.95 -4.84
N GLY A 23 -4.24 18.10 -4.61
CA GLY A 23 -5.66 18.30 -4.92
C GLY A 23 -6.63 17.62 -3.94
N ASP A 24 -6.14 17.24 -2.77
CA ASP A 24 -6.79 16.38 -1.77
C ASP A 24 -7.28 17.15 -0.53
N GLU A 25 -7.32 18.48 -0.59
CA GLU A 25 -7.88 19.31 0.47
C GLU A 25 -9.30 18.84 0.86
N GLY A 26 -9.51 18.66 2.17
CA GLY A 26 -10.78 18.21 2.72
C GLY A 26 -11.04 16.70 2.65
N SER A 27 -10.10 15.90 2.13
CA SER A 27 -10.21 14.44 2.21
C SER A 27 -10.18 13.95 3.66
N ASN A 28 -11.03 12.97 3.99
CA ASN A 28 -11.00 12.30 5.29
C ASN A 28 -11.65 10.92 5.19
N THR A 29 -10.83 9.91 4.93
CA THR A 29 -11.31 8.54 4.67
C THR A 29 -12.14 8.03 5.84
N THR A 30 -11.59 8.02 7.06
CA THR A 30 -12.28 7.45 8.23
C THR A 30 -13.54 8.22 8.60
N LEU A 31 -13.46 9.57 8.68
CA LEU A 31 -14.61 10.39 9.07
C LEU A 31 -15.75 10.28 8.06
N HIS A 32 -15.47 10.44 6.76
CA HIS A 32 -16.52 10.43 5.75
C HIS A 32 -17.18 9.06 5.62
N ILE A 33 -16.47 7.97 5.89
CA ILE A 33 -17.10 6.64 6.03
C ILE A 33 -18.08 6.64 7.20
N CYS A 34 -17.67 7.11 8.38
CA CYS A 34 -18.53 7.17 9.57
C CYS A 34 -19.77 8.08 9.39
N GLU A 35 -19.63 9.17 8.65
CA GLU A 35 -20.74 10.09 8.35
C GLU A 35 -21.69 9.52 7.29
N THR A 36 -21.15 8.80 6.30
CA THR A 36 -21.95 8.24 5.19
C THR A 36 -22.66 6.96 5.60
N VAL A 37 -21.99 6.09 6.35
CA VAL A 37 -22.52 4.78 6.75
C VAL A 37 -23.09 4.87 8.16
N ASN A 38 -24.42 5.02 8.23
CA ASN A 38 -25.15 5.10 9.49
C ASN A 38 -24.91 3.87 10.37
N GLY A 39 -24.17 4.05 11.46
CA GLY A 39 -23.94 3.02 12.48
C GLY A 39 -22.81 2.06 12.13
N VAL A 40 -21.59 2.59 11.97
CA VAL A 40 -20.37 1.78 11.89
C VAL A 40 -20.24 0.86 13.11
N LYS A 41 -19.71 -0.35 12.91
CA LYS A 41 -19.56 -1.36 13.97
C LYS A 41 -18.10 -1.69 14.16
N TRP A 42 -17.35 -0.77 14.75
CA TRP A 42 -15.91 -0.91 14.99
C TRP A 42 -15.54 -0.95 16.49
N PRO A 43 -16.20 -1.79 17.31
CA PRO A 43 -16.05 -1.74 18.77
C PRO A 43 -14.63 -2.03 19.25
N ASN A 44 -13.81 -2.77 18.50
CA ASN A 44 -12.43 -3.05 18.90
C ASN A 44 -11.51 -1.88 18.58
N LEU A 45 -11.66 -1.23 17.42
CA LEU A 45 -10.97 0.01 17.07
C LEU A 45 -11.34 1.15 18.02
N THR A 46 -12.62 1.25 18.42
CA THR A 46 -13.06 2.18 19.48
C THR A 46 -12.30 1.92 20.79
N LYS A 47 -12.23 0.66 21.24
CA LYS A 47 -11.51 0.28 22.46
C LYS A 47 -10.01 0.51 22.35
N LEU A 48 -9.41 0.30 21.18
CA LEU A 48 -8.00 0.56 20.92
C LEU A 48 -7.68 2.06 20.94
N GLY A 49 -8.66 2.92 20.62
CA GLY A 49 -8.50 4.37 20.68
C GLY A 49 -8.48 5.07 19.32
N LEU A 50 -9.11 4.49 18.28
CA LEU A 50 -9.21 5.14 16.96
C LEU A 50 -9.90 6.52 17.05
N GLY A 51 -11.02 6.61 17.77
CA GLY A 51 -11.70 7.90 18.03
C GLY A 51 -10.82 8.90 18.78
N ASN A 52 -9.97 8.42 19.71
CA ASN A 52 -9.01 9.26 20.41
C ASN A 52 -7.91 9.81 19.47
N ALA A 53 -7.44 9.00 18.52
CA ALA A 53 -6.49 9.42 17.50
C ALA A 53 -7.11 10.49 16.58
N SER A 54 -8.33 10.27 16.10
CA SER A 54 -9.06 11.24 15.26
C SER A 54 -9.24 12.61 15.94
N LEU A 55 -9.54 12.61 17.25
CA LEU A 55 -9.69 13.85 18.02
C LEU A 55 -8.40 14.69 18.10
N LEU A 56 -7.22 14.11 17.90
CA LEU A 56 -5.98 14.89 17.83
C LEU A 56 -5.97 15.86 16.63
N LEU A 57 -6.75 15.55 15.60
CA LEU A 57 -6.97 16.37 14.41
C LEU A 57 -8.27 17.20 14.51
N GLY A 58 -8.98 17.15 15.64
CA GLY A 58 -10.24 17.85 15.85
C GLY A 58 -11.47 17.17 15.26
N ASN A 59 -11.37 15.91 14.84
CA ASN A 59 -12.45 15.18 14.16
C ASN A 59 -13.11 14.16 15.11
N GLU A 60 -14.43 14.28 15.32
CA GLU A 60 -15.24 13.28 16.01
C GLU A 60 -15.70 12.20 15.02
N LEU A 61 -15.58 10.91 15.35
CA LEU A 61 -16.02 9.81 14.50
C LEU A 61 -17.37 9.25 14.97
N PRO A 62 -18.48 9.51 14.26
CA PRO A 62 -19.78 8.93 14.61
C PRO A 62 -19.73 7.39 14.66
N GLY A 63 -20.13 6.78 15.78
CA GLY A 63 -20.13 5.32 15.98
C GLY A 63 -18.75 4.71 16.28
N CYS A 64 -17.69 5.52 16.37
CA CYS A 64 -16.37 5.12 16.85
C CYS A 64 -15.79 6.23 17.76
N GLU A 65 -16.55 6.60 18.78
CA GLU A 65 -16.24 7.73 19.65
C GLU A 65 -14.97 7.49 20.47
N ALA A 66 -14.34 8.58 20.94
CA ALA A 66 -13.20 8.48 21.84
C ALA A 66 -13.58 7.81 23.17
N THR A 67 -12.67 6.99 23.70
CA THR A 67 -12.82 6.30 24.99
C THR A 67 -11.93 6.93 26.06
N ASN A 68 -12.39 6.91 27.31
CA ASN A 68 -11.60 7.37 28.45
C ASN A 68 -10.43 6.43 28.81
N ASN A 69 -10.53 5.15 28.41
CA ASN A 69 -9.54 4.13 28.74
C ASN A 69 -9.15 3.35 27.47
N PRO A 70 -8.37 3.95 26.56
CA PRO A 70 -7.91 3.26 25.36
C PRO A 70 -6.96 2.11 25.73
N LEU A 71 -7.17 0.96 25.10
CA LEU A 71 -6.34 -0.23 25.29
C LEU A 71 -4.95 -0.10 24.64
N ALA A 72 -4.85 0.66 23.56
CA ALA A 72 -3.59 0.95 22.89
C ALA A 72 -3.10 2.36 23.20
N SER A 73 -1.81 2.58 23.05
CA SER A 73 -1.31 3.93 22.82
C SER A 73 -1.80 4.41 21.46
N PHE A 74 -2.24 5.66 21.37
CA PHE A 74 -2.91 6.19 20.18
C PHE A 74 -2.26 7.48 19.72
N GLY A 75 -2.21 7.68 18.41
CA GLY A 75 -1.71 8.88 17.76
C GLY A 75 -2.12 8.91 16.29
N VAL A 76 -1.61 9.88 15.56
CA VAL A 76 -1.69 9.93 14.09
C VAL A 76 -0.30 10.22 13.53
N MET A 77 -0.04 9.84 12.29
CA MET A 77 1.26 10.09 11.65
C MET A 77 1.09 10.89 10.36
N ASN A 78 2.00 11.83 10.16
CA ASN A 78 2.21 12.59 8.95
C ASN A 78 3.14 11.82 8.00
N GLU A 79 2.82 11.76 6.70
CA GLU A 79 3.72 11.19 5.70
C GLU A 79 4.77 12.22 5.33
N LYS A 80 6.05 11.90 5.51
CA LYS A 80 7.13 12.85 5.24
C LYS A 80 7.57 12.83 3.77
N SER A 81 7.50 11.66 3.15
CA SER A 81 7.89 11.43 1.77
C SER A 81 6.90 12.12 0.81
N PRO A 82 7.37 12.69 -0.31
CA PRO A 82 6.54 13.51 -1.20
C PRO A 82 5.66 12.70 -2.18
N GLY A 83 5.19 11.50 -1.81
CA GLY A 83 4.29 10.68 -2.62
C GLY A 83 3.16 10.12 -1.77
N LYS A 84 2.02 9.81 -2.37
CA LYS A 84 0.81 9.27 -1.69
C LYS A 84 0.44 7.86 -2.17
N ASP A 85 1.38 7.16 -2.79
CA ASP A 85 1.19 5.79 -3.29
C ASP A 85 1.60 4.75 -2.25
N THR A 86 1.05 3.54 -2.37
CA THR A 86 1.30 2.42 -1.47
C THR A 86 2.79 2.15 -1.23
N THR A 87 3.62 2.30 -2.26
CA THR A 87 5.06 1.99 -2.15
C THR A 87 5.75 3.01 -1.25
N THR A 88 5.46 4.29 -1.45
CA THR A 88 6.02 5.39 -0.66
C THR A 88 5.69 5.23 0.83
N GLY A 89 4.40 5.08 1.17
CA GLY A 89 3.98 4.97 2.56
C GLY A 89 4.54 3.74 3.28
N HIS A 90 4.53 2.58 2.62
CA HIS A 90 5.12 1.36 3.19
C HIS A 90 6.64 1.46 3.36
N TRP A 91 7.35 2.05 2.39
CA TRP A 91 8.79 2.27 2.50
C TRP A 91 9.11 3.20 3.67
N GLU A 92 8.31 4.23 3.91
CA GLU A 92 8.48 5.12 5.06
C GLU A 92 8.17 4.44 6.40
N LEU A 93 7.13 3.61 6.48
CA LEU A 93 6.88 2.75 7.65
C LEU A 93 8.06 1.82 7.94
N ALA A 94 8.71 1.31 6.90
CA ALA A 94 9.94 0.52 6.98
C ALA A 94 11.21 1.38 7.15
N GLY A 95 11.05 2.70 7.24
CA GLY A 95 12.09 3.63 7.60
C GLY A 95 12.91 4.18 6.44
N LEU A 96 12.43 4.13 5.20
CA LEU A 96 12.99 4.82 4.04
C LEU A 96 12.25 6.12 3.78
N GLU A 97 12.96 7.21 3.54
CA GLU A 97 12.35 8.48 3.13
C GLU A 97 12.68 8.72 1.66
N LEU A 98 11.69 9.07 0.86
CA LEU A 98 11.91 9.44 -0.53
C LEU A 98 12.26 10.93 -0.64
N GLU A 99 13.26 11.26 -1.47
CA GLU A 99 13.59 12.65 -1.78
C GLU A 99 12.61 13.28 -2.78
N SER A 100 11.91 12.47 -3.58
CA SER A 100 10.98 12.91 -4.61
C SER A 100 9.85 11.90 -4.83
N ALA A 101 8.70 12.38 -5.31
CA ALA A 101 7.54 11.59 -5.66
C ALA A 101 7.83 10.73 -6.90
N PHE A 102 7.20 9.55 -7.03
CA PHE A 102 7.23 8.85 -8.31
C PHE A 102 6.58 9.69 -9.41
N THR A 103 7.14 9.64 -10.62
CA THR A 103 6.68 10.46 -11.73
C THR A 103 5.36 9.93 -12.29
N THR A 104 4.30 10.73 -12.24
CA THR A 104 3.07 10.49 -13.00
C THR A 104 3.17 11.14 -14.38
N PHE A 105 2.37 10.67 -15.32
CA PHE A 105 2.35 11.16 -16.71
C PHE A 105 0.98 11.77 -17.04
N PRO A 106 0.92 12.81 -17.89
CA PRO A 106 -0.35 13.45 -18.25
C PRO A 106 -1.29 12.46 -18.93
N PRO A 107 -2.62 12.62 -18.77
CA PRO A 107 -3.58 11.65 -19.28
C PRO A 107 -3.75 11.69 -20.80
N GLU A 108 -3.57 12.85 -21.43
CA GLU A 108 -3.69 13.06 -22.86
C GLU A 108 -2.46 12.59 -23.66
N PHE A 109 -2.68 12.33 -24.95
CA PHE A 109 -1.57 12.04 -25.86
C PHE A 109 -0.74 13.31 -26.12
N PRO A 110 0.60 13.27 -26.02
CA PRO A 110 1.42 12.14 -25.57
C PRO A 110 1.59 12.10 -24.03
N SER A 111 1.35 10.94 -23.41
CA SER A 111 1.61 10.75 -21.97
C SER A 111 3.10 10.63 -21.64
N PHE A 112 3.79 9.68 -22.27
CA PHE A 112 5.21 9.41 -22.00
C PHE A 112 6.12 10.31 -22.85
N PRO A 113 7.28 10.73 -22.31
CA PRO A 113 8.29 11.47 -23.06
C PRO A 113 8.72 10.71 -24.32
N LYS A 114 8.81 11.41 -25.46
CA LYS A 114 9.22 10.81 -26.74
C LYS A 114 10.52 10.00 -26.62
N LYS A 115 11.51 10.53 -25.88
CA LYS A 115 12.80 9.87 -25.67
C LYS A 115 12.68 8.51 -24.96
N LEU A 116 11.78 8.38 -23.99
CA LEU A 116 11.51 7.09 -23.33
C LEU A 116 10.97 6.06 -24.32
N LEU A 117 10.01 6.46 -25.15
CA LEU A 117 9.41 5.58 -26.16
C LEU A 117 10.36 5.24 -27.32
N ASP A 118 11.20 6.19 -27.75
CA ASP A 118 12.24 5.95 -28.75
C ASP A 118 13.26 4.92 -28.23
N ASP A 119 13.73 5.08 -26.99
CA ASP A 119 14.66 4.14 -26.37
C ASP A 119 14.01 2.77 -26.15
N PHE A 120 12.74 2.73 -25.73
CA PHE A 120 11.97 1.50 -25.58
C PHE A 120 11.83 0.76 -26.92
N THR A 121 11.44 1.46 -27.99
CA THR A 121 11.35 0.90 -29.34
C THR A 121 12.71 0.37 -29.81
N HIS A 122 13.78 1.11 -29.55
CA HIS A 122 15.14 0.72 -29.94
C HIS A 122 15.62 -0.57 -29.24
N VAL A 123 15.43 -0.71 -27.92
CA VAL A 123 15.93 -1.88 -27.16
C VAL A 123 15.06 -3.13 -27.30
N THR A 124 13.78 -2.95 -27.65
CA THR A 124 12.83 -4.06 -27.82
C THR A 124 12.66 -4.47 -29.29
N GLY A 125 12.92 -3.57 -30.23
CA GLY A 125 12.64 -3.79 -31.65
C GLY A 125 11.14 -3.79 -31.99
N LYS A 126 10.29 -3.31 -31.08
CA LYS A 126 8.84 -3.28 -31.24
C LYS A 126 8.35 -1.84 -31.32
N GLU A 127 7.62 -1.53 -32.39
CA GLU A 127 6.86 -0.28 -32.46
C GLU A 127 5.69 -0.28 -31.47
N ILE A 128 5.17 0.90 -31.13
CA ILE A 128 4.13 1.09 -30.11
C ILE A 128 2.89 1.79 -30.66
N ILE A 129 1.76 1.57 -29.99
CA ILE A 129 0.49 2.30 -30.13
C ILE A 129 -0.05 2.67 -28.74
N GLY A 130 -0.96 3.64 -28.66
CA GLY A 130 -1.50 4.17 -27.40
C GLY A 130 -0.81 5.46 -26.97
N ASN A 131 -0.02 5.40 -25.89
CA ASN A 131 0.64 6.52 -25.23
C ASN A 131 -0.33 7.56 -24.64
N ILE A 132 -1.35 7.05 -23.93
CA ILE A 132 -2.38 7.81 -23.20
C ILE A 132 -2.62 7.18 -21.82
N ALA A 133 -3.28 7.89 -20.91
CA ALA A 133 -3.86 7.27 -19.73
C ALA A 133 -5.19 6.60 -20.08
N ALA A 134 -5.37 5.34 -19.69
CA ALA A 134 -6.59 4.60 -19.96
C ALA A 134 -6.79 3.44 -18.99
N SER A 135 -8.04 3.01 -18.82
CA SER A 135 -8.30 1.72 -18.19
C SER A 135 -7.78 0.59 -19.08
N GLY A 136 -7.22 -0.46 -18.47
CA GLY A 136 -6.67 -1.58 -19.21
C GLY A 136 -7.71 -2.33 -20.06
N THR A 137 -9.00 -2.25 -19.72
CA THR A 137 -10.07 -2.81 -20.56
C THR A 137 -10.31 -1.92 -21.77
N ALA A 138 -10.52 -0.62 -21.57
CA ALA A 138 -10.81 0.32 -22.65
C ALA A 138 -9.68 0.39 -23.71
N ILE A 139 -8.42 0.45 -23.28
CA ILE A 139 -7.30 0.56 -24.22
C ILE A 139 -7.10 -0.72 -25.07
N ILE A 140 -7.44 -1.88 -24.51
CA ILE A 140 -7.36 -3.16 -25.23
C ILE A 140 -8.55 -3.30 -26.17
N GLU A 141 -9.74 -2.87 -25.78
CA GLU A 141 -10.91 -2.82 -26.67
C GLU A 141 -10.66 -1.90 -27.87
N GLU A 142 -10.05 -0.73 -27.63
CA GLU A 142 -9.76 0.26 -28.67
C GLU A 142 -8.62 -0.19 -29.60
N LEU A 143 -7.49 -0.62 -29.04
CA LEU A 143 -6.24 -0.83 -29.80
C LEU A 143 -5.90 -2.31 -30.04
N GLY A 144 -6.67 -3.24 -29.46
CA GLY A 144 -6.40 -4.68 -29.56
C GLY A 144 -6.44 -5.21 -30.98
N LYS A 145 -7.35 -4.70 -31.83
CA LYS A 145 -7.39 -5.08 -33.25
C LYS A 145 -6.14 -4.61 -33.99
N GLU A 146 -5.71 -3.36 -33.82
CA GLU A 146 -4.48 -2.86 -34.46
C GLU A 146 -3.25 -3.63 -33.98
N HIS A 147 -3.19 -3.98 -32.69
CA HIS A 147 -2.13 -4.84 -32.16
C HIS A 147 -2.10 -6.20 -32.86
N LEU A 148 -3.24 -6.86 -33.05
CA LEU A 148 -3.33 -8.14 -33.78
C LEU A 148 -2.88 -8.01 -35.24
N ASP A 149 -3.27 -6.93 -35.92
CA ASP A 149 -2.97 -6.72 -37.34
C ASP A 149 -1.48 -6.38 -37.58
N THR A 150 -0.84 -5.68 -36.63
CA THR A 150 0.48 -5.04 -36.83
C THR A 150 1.61 -5.61 -35.98
N GLY A 151 1.28 -6.24 -34.83
CA GLY A 151 2.24 -6.65 -33.82
C GLY A 151 2.83 -5.53 -32.95
N LYS A 152 2.37 -4.27 -33.11
CA LYS A 152 2.81 -3.13 -32.31
C LYS A 152 2.35 -3.27 -30.86
N LEU A 153 3.19 -2.98 -29.88
CA LEU A 153 2.84 -3.07 -28.46
C LEU A 153 1.88 -1.94 -28.06
N ILE A 154 0.86 -2.26 -27.27
CA ILE A 154 -0.01 -1.25 -26.67
C ILE A 154 0.68 -0.74 -25.40
N VAL A 155 1.09 0.52 -25.39
CA VAL A 155 1.76 1.17 -24.24
C VAL A 155 0.85 2.25 -23.67
N TYR A 156 0.60 2.24 -22.37
CA TYR A 156 -0.32 3.19 -21.72
C TYR A 156 0.01 3.42 -20.23
N THR A 157 -0.56 4.47 -19.64
CA THR A 157 -0.43 4.82 -18.21
C THR A 157 -1.79 4.83 -17.51
N SER A 158 -1.81 5.17 -16.21
CA SER A 158 -3.01 5.49 -15.42
C SER A 158 -2.77 6.76 -14.59
N GLY A 159 -3.60 7.02 -13.57
CA GLY A 159 -3.35 8.07 -12.57
C GLY A 159 -2.09 7.80 -11.74
N ASP A 160 -1.79 6.53 -11.48
CA ASP A 160 -0.57 6.10 -10.80
C ASP A 160 0.70 6.24 -11.66
N SER A 161 1.86 6.22 -11.00
CA SER A 161 3.18 6.17 -11.65
C SER A 161 3.48 4.79 -12.25
N VAL A 162 2.90 4.51 -13.43
CA VAL A 162 3.03 3.21 -14.11
C VAL A 162 3.34 3.33 -15.60
N PHE A 163 4.09 2.36 -16.11
CA PHE A 163 4.28 2.13 -17.54
C PHE A 163 3.76 0.74 -17.89
N GLN A 164 2.62 0.67 -18.57
CA GLN A 164 1.92 -0.59 -18.84
C GLN A 164 2.12 -1.01 -20.29
N VAL A 165 2.42 -2.29 -20.50
CA VAL A 165 2.63 -2.89 -21.83
C VAL A 165 1.62 -4.02 -22.00
N ALA A 166 0.64 -3.80 -22.89
CA ALA A 166 -0.35 -4.81 -23.26
C ALA A 166 -0.01 -5.44 -24.61
N ALA A 167 -0.14 -6.77 -24.67
CA ALA A 167 0.06 -7.55 -25.88
C ALA A 167 -0.79 -8.83 -25.84
N HIS A 168 -1.28 -9.24 -27.01
CA HIS A 168 -2.01 -10.48 -27.19
C HIS A 168 -1.04 -11.66 -27.14
N GLU A 169 -1.36 -12.70 -26.36
CA GLU A 169 -0.43 -13.81 -26.10
C GLU A 169 -0.04 -14.60 -27.37
N ASP A 170 -0.91 -14.66 -28.37
CA ASP A 170 -0.60 -15.30 -29.67
C ASP A 170 0.35 -14.47 -30.57
N ILE A 171 0.49 -13.16 -30.29
CA ILE A 171 1.35 -12.25 -31.06
C ILE A 171 2.69 -12.04 -30.34
N VAL A 172 2.64 -11.84 -29.02
CA VAL A 172 3.81 -11.70 -28.15
C VAL A 172 3.67 -12.71 -27.01
N PRO A 173 4.35 -13.87 -27.08
CA PRO A 173 4.30 -14.87 -26.03
C PRO A 173 4.70 -14.29 -24.66
N LEU A 174 4.12 -14.80 -23.57
CA LEU A 174 4.33 -14.26 -22.22
C LEU A 174 5.81 -14.07 -21.86
N LYS A 175 6.67 -15.03 -22.21
CA LYS A 175 8.11 -14.94 -21.94
C LYS A 175 8.73 -13.71 -22.62
N GLU A 176 8.38 -13.44 -23.87
CA GLU A 176 8.86 -12.27 -24.62
C GLU A 176 8.30 -10.98 -24.01
N LEU A 177 7.01 -10.95 -23.64
CA LEU A 177 6.41 -9.80 -22.96
C LEU A 177 7.11 -9.49 -21.63
N TYR A 178 7.51 -10.50 -20.87
CA TYR A 178 8.28 -10.33 -19.64
C TYR A 178 9.68 -9.78 -19.89
N GLU A 179 10.39 -10.29 -20.90
CA GLU A 179 11.69 -9.74 -21.31
C GLU A 179 11.58 -8.27 -21.77
N ILE A 180 10.51 -7.93 -22.50
CA ILE A 180 10.18 -6.55 -22.91
C ILE A 180 9.98 -5.65 -21.69
N CYS A 181 9.15 -6.07 -20.73
CA CYS A 181 8.87 -5.29 -19.54
C CYS A 181 10.10 -5.15 -18.62
N SER A 182 10.95 -6.17 -18.54
CA SER A 182 12.23 -6.08 -17.81
C SER A 182 13.16 -5.03 -18.41
N LYS A 183 13.26 -4.94 -19.75
CA LYS A 183 13.99 -3.86 -20.42
C LYS A 183 13.36 -2.49 -20.18
N ALA A 184 12.02 -2.38 -20.26
CA ALA A 184 11.31 -1.15 -19.94
C ALA A 184 11.60 -0.69 -18.50
N ARG A 185 11.66 -1.60 -17.53
CA ARG A 185 11.97 -1.27 -16.13
C ARG A 185 13.27 -0.48 -16.00
N ILE A 186 14.34 -0.95 -16.65
CA ILE A 186 15.66 -0.29 -16.66
C ILE A 186 15.57 1.11 -17.27
N LEU A 187 14.79 1.30 -18.33
CA LEU A 187 14.61 2.61 -18.96
C LEU A 187 13.79 3.55 -18.06
N CYS A 188 12.71 3.04 -17.48
CA CYS A 188 11.77 3.76 -16.62
C CYS A 188 12.40 4.22 -15.30
N ASP A 189 13.47 3.61 -14.83
CA ASP A 189 14.20 4.04 -13.61
C ASP A 189 14.76 5.47 -13.77
N LYS A 190 15.18 5.86 -14.97
CA LYS A 190 15.65 7.23 -15.26
C LYS A 190 14.56 8.28 -15.17
N TYR A 191 13.30 7.84 -15.28
CA TYR A 191 12.11 8.67 -15.19
C TYR A 191 11.39 8.45 -13.86
N TYR A 192 12.00 7.72 -12.92
CA TYR A 192 11.47 7.48 -11.58
C TYR A 192 10.01 6.99 -11.58
N VAL A 193 9.71 6.06 -12.49
CA VAL A 193 8.38 5.44 -12.61
C VAL A 193 8.23 4.34 -11.55
N GLY A 194 7.18 4.37 -10.76
CA GLY A 194 6.93 3.41 -9.68
C GLY A 194 6.90 1.96 -10.15
N ARG A 195 6.21 1.68 -11.28
CA ARG A 195 6.03 0.30 -11.75
C ARG A 195 5.96 0.15 -13.27
N VAL A 196 6.56 -0.91 -13.81
CA VAL A 196 6.27 -1.39 -15.17
C VAL A 196 5.37 -2.61 -15.07
N ILE A 197 4.30 -2.70 -15.87
CA ILE A 197 3.31 -3.78 -15.76
C ILE A 197 3.11 -4.48 -17.10
N ALA A 198 3.35 -5.80 -17.12
CA ALA A 198 2.96 -6.67 -18.22
C ALA A 198 1.44 -6.93 -18.16
N ARG A 199 0.75 -6.67 -19.26
CA ARG A 199 -0.71 -6.79 -19.39
C ARG A 199 -1.10 -7.71 -20.55
N PRO A 200 -0.82 -9.02 -20.44
CA PRO A 200 -1.23 -9.95 -21.48
C PRO A 200 -2.75 -10.04 -21.59
N PHE A 201 -3.21 -10.26 -22.82
CA PHE A 201 -4.62 -10.49 -23.12
C PHE A 201 -4.79 -11.56 -24.20
N VAL A 202 -6.00 -12.10 -24.28
CA VAL A 202 -6.43 -13.08 -25.29
C VAL A 202 -7.80 -12.70 -25.85
N GLY A 203 -8.22 -13.35 -26.92
CA GLY A 203 -9.56 -13.23 -27.49
C GLY A 203 -9.53 -12.74 -28.93
N SER A 204 -10.62 -12.13 -29.34
CA SER A 204 -10.79 -11.58 -30.69
C SER A 204 -11.26 -10.13 -30.59
N PRO A 205 -11.25 -9.37 -31.70
CA PRO A 205 -11.99 -8.10 -31.76
C PRO A 205 -13.40 -8.28 -31.18
N ASP A 206 -13.85 -7.28 -30.43
CA ASP A 206 -15.12 -7.24 -29.67
C ASP A 206 -15.21 -8.17 -28.43
N ASN A 207 -14.20 -9.00 -28.15
CA ASN A 207 -14.20 -9.91 -26.99
C ASN A 207 -12.78 -10.19 -26.45
N PHE A 208 -12.04 -9.14 -26.10
CA PHE A 208 -10.73 -9.28 -25.46
C PHE A 208 -10.86 -9.48 -23.95
N THR A 209 -9.97 -10.31 -23.39
CA THR A 209 -9.91 -10.56 -21.95
C THR A 209 -8.46 -10.56 -21.48
N ARG A 210 -8.17 -9.78 -20.44
CA ARG A 210 -6.86 -9.80 -19.76
C ARG A 210 -6.65 -11.13 -19.07
N THR A 211 -5.44 -11.68 -19.15
CA THR A 211 -5.14 -12.99 -18.56
C THR A 211 -4.54 -12.86 -17.15
N LYS A 212 -4.35 -14.02 -16.50
CA LYS A 212 -3.65 -14.12 -15.22
C LYS A 212 -2.13 -13.94 -15.35
N GLY A 213 -1.61 -13.82 -16.58
CA GLY A 213 -0.18 -13.62 -16.84
C GLY A 213 0.35 -12.22 -16.51
N ARG A 214 -0.44 -11.38 -15.84
CA ARG A 214 0.01 -10.09 -15.32
C ARG A 214 1.28 -10.27 -14.50
N HIS A 215 2.28 -9.44 -14.76
CA HIS A 215 3.50 -9.38 -13.96
C HIS A 215 3.93 -7.93 -13.77
N ASP A 216 4.37 -7.60 -12.56
CA ASP A 216 4.63 -6.25 -12.10
C ASP A 216 6.13 -6.11 -11.78
N TYR A 217 6.78 -5.08 -12.32
CA TYR A 217 8.19 -4.75 -12.09
C TYR A 217 8.27 -3.42 -11.35
N SER A 218 8.32 -3.49 -10.02
CA SER A 218 8.43 -2.30 -9.17
C SER A 218 9.84 -1.70 -9.23
N ILE A 219 9.92 -0.38 -9.07
CA ILE A 219 11.18 0.33 -8.91
C ILE A 219 11.91 -0.18 -7.67
N ASN A 220 13.24 -0.25 -7.77
CA ASN A 220 14.07 -0.64 -6.65
C ASN A 220 14.33 0.56 -5.72
N TYR A 221 14.23 0.35 -4.41
CA TYR A 221 14.65 1.35 -3.43
C TYR A 221 16.17 1.30 -3.19
N THR A 222 16.68 2.41 -2.66
CA THR A 222 18.06 2.52 -2.17
C THR A 222 18.06 2.69 -0.66
N GLY A 223 19.08 2.15 0.00
CA GLY A 223 19.20 2.16 1.45
C GLY A 223 18.68 0.89 2.12
N GLU A 224 18.89 0.84 3.43
CA GLU A 224 18.49 -0.28 4.28
C GLU A 224 17.16 0.06 4.97
N THR A 225 16.27 -0.91 4.99
CA THR A 225 14.98 -0.87 5.69
C THR A 225 15.11 -1.44 7.10
N ILE A 226 14.05 -1.34 7.90
CA ILE A 226 13.93 -2.06 9.17
C ILE A 226 14.10 -3.58 8.99
N PHE A 227 13.66 -4.14 7.86
CA PHE A 227 13.84 -5.56 7.57
C PHE A 227 15.33 -5.95 7.54
N ASP A 228 16.14 -5.21 6.77
CA ASP A 228 17.58 -5.44 6.66
C ASP A 228 18.28 -5.29 8.02
N HIS A 229 17.90 -4.25 8.77
CA HIS A 229 18.45 -3.97 10.09
C HIS A 229 18.15 -5.08 11.10
N LEU A 230 16.93 -5.61 11.09
CA LEU A 230 16.50 -6.71 11.96
C LEU A 230 17.19 -8.03 11.61
N GLN A 231 17.33 -8.36 10.32
CA GLN A 231 18.02 -9.58 9.89
C GLN A 231 19.50 -9.58 10.30
N LYS A 232 20.18 -8.44 10.22
CA LYS A 232 21.56 -8.28 10.71
C LYS A 232 21.71 -8.56 12.21
N ASN A 233 20.61 -8.43 12.96
CA ASN A 233 20.55 -8.67 14.40
C ASN A 233 19.81 -9.98 14.74
N ASN A 234 19.76 -10.93 13.79
CA ASN A 234 19.21 -12.29 13.98
C ASN A 234 17.71 -12.33 14.34
N VAL A 235 16.94 -11.31 13.96
CA VAL A 235 15.47 -11.32 14.06
C VAL A 235 14.89 -11.97 12.80
N ASN A 236 13.86 -12.82 12.94
CA ASN A 236 13.11 -13.36 11.80
C ASN A 236 12.21 -12.29 11.20
N THR A 237 12.19 -12.14 9.89
CA THR A 237 11.32 -11.18 9.21
C THR A 237 10.30 -11.86 8.32
N VAL A 238 9.03 -11.50 8.49
CA VAL A 238 7.89 -12.14 7.82
C VAL A 238 7.06 -11.10 7.10
N GLY A 239 6.77 -11.34 5.81
CA GLY A 239 5.85 -10.53 5.01
C GLY A 239 4.55 -11.30 4.71
N VAL A 240 3.40 -10.66 4.89
CA VAL A 240 2.09 -11.22 4.58
C VAL A 240 1.32 -10.30 3.64
N GLY A 241 0.69 -10.90 2.61
CA GLY A 241 -0.03 -10.15 1.59
C GLY A 241 0.93 -9.54 0.57
N LYS A 242 0.76 -8.26 0.24
CA LYS A 242 1.59 -7.56 -0.76
C LYS A 242 2.99 -7.15 -0.27
N ILE A 243 3.35 -7.45 0.98
CA ILE A 243 4.63 -7.00 1.56
C ILE A 243 5.83 -7.52 0.76
N GLY A 244 5.82 -8.78 0.33
CA GLY A 244 6.86 -9.33 -0.55
C GLY A 244 7.05 -8.51 -1.83
N ASP A 245 5.96 -8.21 -2.54
CA ASP A 245 5.97 -7.41 -3.77
C ASP A 245 6.43 -5.96 -3.54
N ILE A 246 5.99 -5.33 -2.44
CA ILE A 246 6.31 -3.94 -2.09
C ILE A 246 7.80 -3.77 -1.76
N PHE A 247 8.38 -4.76 -1.08
CA PHE A 247 9.80 -4.74 -0.68
C PHE A 247 10.69 -5.58 -1.60
N LEU A 248 10.20 -6.01 -2.76
CA LEU A 248 10.96 -6.83 -3.73
C LEU A 248 11.58 -8.09 -3.11
N GLU A 249 10.90 -8.69 -2.14
CA GLU A 249 11.34 -9.84 -1.33
C GLU A 249 12.64 -9.59 -0.55
N LYS A 250 13.13 -8.34 -0.48
CA LYS A 250 14.37 -7.99 0.20
C LYS A 250 14.15 -7.87 1.69
N GLY A 251 15.08 -8.46 2.44
CA GLY A 251 15.02 -8.42 3.90
C GLY A 251 13.90 -9.27 4.51
N ILE A 252 13.21 -10.11 3.73
CA ILE A 252 12.11 -10.98 4.18
C ILE A 252 12.62 -12.43 4.23
N ASN A 253 12.54 -13.08 5.40
CA ASN A 253 12.87 -14.51 5.54
C ASN A 253 11.73 -15.39 5.03
N ASP A 254 10.51 -15.09 5.45
CA ASP A 254 9.30 -15.83 5.09
C ASP A 254 8.28 -14.90 4.43
N SER A 255 7.94 -15.16 3.17
CA SER A 255 6.97 -14.38 2.40
C SER A 255 5.72 -15.20 2.12
N TYR A 256 4.56 -14.67 2.50
CA TYR A 256 3.25 -15.28 2.31
C TYR A 256 2.40 -14.39 1.40
N PRO A 257 2.41 -14.59 0.07
CA PRO A 257 1.66 -13.78 -0.91
C PRO A 257 0.16 -14.16 -0.93
N ASP A 258 -0.45 -14.20 0.25
CA ASP A 258 -1.87 -14.47 0.45
C ASP A 258 -2.70 -13.32 -0.19
N LYS A 259 -3.83 -13.67 -0.82
CA LYS A 259 -4.63 -12.73 -1.61
C LYS A 259 -5.91 -12.34 -0.88
N GLY A 260 -6.11 -11.04 -0.71
CA GLY A 260 -7.26 -10.46 -0.04
C GLY A 260 -7.16 -10.54 1.49
N ASN A 261 -7.96 -9.72 2.16
CA ASN A 261 -7.88 -9.52 3.60
C ASN A 261 -8.19 -10.79 4.38
N ASP A 262 -9.19 -11.58 3.97
CA ASP A 262 -9.57 -12.81 4.68
C ASP A 262 -8.40 -13.82 4.76
N ALA A 263 -7.63 -13.96 3.67
CA ALA A 263 -6.48 -14.85 3.64
C ALA A 263 -5.33 -14.31 4.49
N CYS A 264 -5.04 -13.00 4.39
CA CYS A 264 -4.03 -12.34 5.22
C CYS A 264 -4.36 -12.39 6.71
N MET A 265 -5.61 -12.10 7.09
CA MET A 265 -6.09 -12.19 8.47
C MET A 265 -5.90 -13.60 9.02
N LYS A 266 -6.32 -14.63 8.27
CA LYS A 266 -6.10 -16.02 8.66
C LYS A 266 -4.60 -16.34 8.84
N ARG A 267 -3.75 -15.88 7.92
CA ARG A 267 -2.29 -16.07 8.01
C ARG A 267 -1.72 -15.43 9.27
N THR A 268 -2.15 -14.23 9.61
CA THR A 268 -1.75 -13.52 10.83
C THR A 268 -2.12 -14.34 12.07
N GLU A 269 -3.34 -14.89 12.15
CA GLU A 269 -3.73 -15.78 13.26
C GLU A 269 -2.87 -17.05 13.31
N ASP A 270 -2.61 -17.68 12.17
CA ASP A 270 -1.80 -18.91 12.09
C ASP A 270 -0.35 -18.67 12.55
N LEU A 271 0.23 -17.52 12.21
CA LEU A 271 1.59 -17.13 12.63
C LEU A 271 1.64 -16.86 14.14
N LEU A 272 0.66 -16.14 14.68
CA LEU A 272 0.61 -15.80 16.11
C LEU A 272 0.38 -17.02 17.01
N ASN A 273 -0.39 -18.00 16.54
CA ASN A 273 -0.62 -19.25 17.27
C ASN A 273 0.61 -20.17 17.29
N LYS A 274 1.59 -19.95 16.42
CA LYS A 274 2.86 -20.68 16.44
C LYS A 274 3.86 -19.99 17.35
N PRO A 275 4.58 -20.73 18.22
CA PRO A 275 5.70 -20.15 18.95
C PRO A 275 6.80 -19.71 17.97
N ALA A 276 7.32 -18.50 18.15
CA ALA A 276 8.52 -18.08 17.44
C ALA A 276 9.76 -18.74 18.07
N GLU A 277 10.69 -19.24 17.25
CA GLU A 277 11.95 -19.85 17.72
C GLU A 277 13.01 -18.79 18.09
N LYS A 278 12.86 -17.57 17.58
CA LYS A 278 13.69 -16.40 17.82
C LYS A 278 12.82 -15.14 17.79
N ASP A 279 13.38 -13.99 18.11
CA ASP A 279 12.66 -12.72 17.96
C ASP A 279 12.19 -12.54 16.52
N GLU A 280 10.97 -12.02 16.34
CA GLU A 280 10.29 -12.03 15.04
C GLU A 280 9.59 -10.69 14.77
N PHE A 281 9.67 -10.25 13.52
CA PHE A 281 8.96 -9.11 12.99
C PHE A 281 8.02 -9.55 11.87
N ILE A 282 6.72 -9.30 12.04
CA ILE A 282 5.68 -9.61 11.07
C ILE A 282 5.11 -8.31 10.51
N PHE A 283 5.19 -8.12 9.21
CA PHE A 283 4.58 -7.01 8.51
C PHE A 283 3.45 -7.56 7.63
N VAL A 284 2.23 -7.08 7.84
CA VAL A 284 1.01 -7.50 7.15
C VAL A 284 0.38 -6.33 6.41
N ASN A 285 0.00 -6.53 5.15
CA ASN A 285 -0.85 -5.58 4.41
C ASN A 285 -2.26 -6.16 4.17
N TYR A 286 -3.29 -5.43 4.61
CA TYR A 286 -4.71 -5.67 4.31
C TYR A 286 -5.17 -4.71 3.20
N VAL A 287 -5.13 -5.19 1.96
CA VAL A 287 -5.23 -4.38 0.75
C VAL A 287 -6.64 -4.18 0.18
N ASP A 288 -7.65 -4.92 0.64
CA ASP A 288 -8.97 -4.87 0.00
C ASP A 288 -9.69 -3.54 0.23
N THR A 289 -9.41 -2.85 1.34
CA THR A 289 -9.89 -1.49 1.64
C THR A 289 -9.56 -0.52 0.52
N ASP A 290 -8.32 -0.54 0.04
CA ASP A 290 -7.87 0.28 -1.09
C ASP A 290 -8.42 -0.22 -2.44
N MET A 291 -8.04 -1.45 -2.82
CA MET A 291 -8.18 -1.95 -4.19
C MET A 291 -9.64 -2.27 -4.57
N LEU A 292 -10.47 -2.68 -3.61
CA LEU A 292 -11.87 -3.06 -3.87
C LEU A 292 -12.86 -1.95 -3.53
N TYR A 293 -12.51 -0.99 -2.66
CA TYR A 293 -13.49 -0.03 -2.14
C TYR A 293 -13.05 1.43 -2.26
N GLY A 294 -11.82 1.80 -1.86
CA GLY A 294 -11.28 3.16 -1.92
C GLY A 294 -11.29 3.72 -3.35
N HIS A 295 -10.49 3.12 -4.24
CA HIS A 295 -10.43 3.49 -5.65
C HIS A 295 -11.78 3.41 -6.40
N ARG A 296 -12.71 2.58 -5.89
CA ARG A 296 -14.05 2.39 -6.46
C ARG A 296 -15.10 3.33 -5.85
N ARG A 297 -14.71 4.19 -4.92
CA ARG A 297 -15.59 5.14 -4.22
C ARG A 297 -16.83 4.46 -3.64
N ASN A 298 -16.61 3.36 -2.93
CA ASN A 298 -17.67 2.54 -2.32
C ASN A 298 -17.59 2.61 -0.78
N PRO A 299 -18.20 3.63 -0.14
CA PRO A 299 -18.11 3.83 1.30
C PRO A 299 -18.73 2.70 2.12
N GLN A 300 -19.85 2.12 1.66
CA GLN A 300 -20.48 1.00 2.35
C GLN A 300 -19.58 -0.25 2.34
N GLY A 301 -19.04 -0.61 1.17
CA GLY A 301 -18.13 -1.75 1.06
C GLY A 301 -16.85 -1.55 1.87
N TYR A 302 -16.31 -0.33 1.90
CA TYR A 302 -15.16 0.02 2.73
C TYR A 302 -15.48 -0.19 4.22
N CYS A 303 -16.63 0.32 4.69
CA CYS A 303 -17.07 0.15 6.08
C CYS A 303 -17.24 -1.32 6.47
N ASP A 304 -17.89 -2.11 5.60
CA ASP A 304 -18.12 -3.53 5.82
C ASP A 304 -16.79 -4.31 5.92
N GLU A 305 -15.79 -3.92 5.13
CA GLU A 305 -14.46 -4.51 5.17
C GLU A 305 -13.71 -4.15 6.46
N VAL A 306 -13.77 -2.88 6.89
CA VAL A 306 -13.22 -2.46 8.20
C VAL A 306 -13.93 -3.17 9.36
N GLU A 307 -15.24 -3.44 9.27
CA GLU A 307 -15.96 -4.23 10.27
C GLU A 307 -15.42 -5.68 10.37
N LYS A 308 -15.00 -6.30 9.26
CA LYS A 308 -14.34 -7.63 9.31
C LYS A 308 -12.98 -7.54 9.99
N ILE A 309 -12.18 -6.54 9.62
CA ILE A 309 -10.87 -6.28 10.22
C ILE A 309 -11.02 -6.04 11.72
N ASP A 310 -11.97 -5.20 12.15
CA ASP A 310 -12.25 -4.92 13.55
C ASP A 310 -12.54 -6.20 14.36
N LYS A 311 -13.40 -7.09 13.84
CA LYS A 311 -13.68 -8.39 14.47
C LYS A 311 -12.44 -9.26 14.59
N HIS A 312 -11.54 -9.21 13.61
CA HIS A 312 -10.28 -9.93 13.64
C HIS A 312 -9.29 -9.31 14.63
N LEU A 313 -9.17 -7.98 14.71
CA LEU A 313 -8.38 -7.29 15.72
C LEU A 313 -8.80 -7.69 17.14
N GLY A 314 -10.11 -7.80 17.39
CA GLY A 314 -10.64 -8.32 18.66
C GLY A 314 -10.15 -9.74 18.99
N ARG A 315 -9.96 -10.61 17.99
CA ARG A 315 -9.35 -11.95 18.20
C ARG A 315 -7.86 -11.85 18.45
N LEU A 316 -7.13 -11.03 17.67
CA LEU A 316 -5.69 -10.83 17.82
C LEU A 316 -5.31 -10.37 19.22
N ILE A 317 -5.97 -9.33 19.73
CA ILE A 317 -5.73 -8.77 21.07
C ILE A 317 -5.84 -9.83 22.18
N ASN A 318 -6.74 -10.81 22.01
CA ASN A 318 -6.92 -11.88 22.99
C ASN A 318 -5.79 -12.92 22.97
N ILE A 319 -5.28 -13.26 21.77
CA ILE A 319 -4.24 -14.29 21.60
C ILE A 319 -2.81 -13.76 21.79
N LEU A 320 -2.61 -12.44 21.65
CA LEU A 320 -1.30 -11.82 21.88
C LEU A 320 -0.78 -12.11 23.30
N ARG A 321 0.53 -12.30 23.38
CA ARG A 321 1.29 -12.49 24.62
C ARG A 321 1.83 -11.15 25.12
N GLU A 322 2.31 -11.12 26.36
CA GLU A 322 2.82 -9.88 27.00
C GLU A 322 4.13 -9.38 26.36
N ASP A 323 4.92 -10.27 25.75
CA ASP A 323 6.15 -9.94 25.04
C ASP A 323 5.94 -9.69 23.54
N GLU A 324 4.71 -9.37 23.13
CA GLU A 324 4.34 -9.07 21.76
C GLU A 324 3.75 -7.65 21.62
N LEU A 325 4.19 -6.95 20.58
CA LEU A 325 3.77 -5.61 20.22
C LEU A 325 2.94 -5.67 18.94
N LEU A 326 1.73 -5.12 18.96
CA LEU A 326 0.91 -4.92 17.77
C LEU A 326 0.82 -3.41 17.46
N ILE A 327 1.20 -3.04 16.25
CA ILE A 327 1.01 -1.70 15.69
C ILE A 327 -0.03 -1.83 14.57
N ILE A 328 -1.09 -1.01 14.62
CA ILE A 328 -2.11 -0.91 13.58
C ILE A 328 -2.03 0.50 13.00
N THR A 329 -1.94 0.58 11.68
CA THR A 329 -1.81 1.85 10.96
C THR A 329 -2.32 1.74 9.51
N ALA A 330 -2.10 2.78 8.72
CA ALA A 330 -2.28 2.79 7.27
C ALA A 330 -1.02 3.37 6.63
N ASP A 331 -0.97 3.40 5.30
CA ASP A 331 0.13 3.92 4.50
C ASP A 331 -0.24 5.19 3.71
N HIS A 332 -1.52 5.47 3.53
CA HIS A 332 -2.07 6.71 2.97
C HIS A 332 -3.60 6.75 3.21
N GLY A 333 -4.31 7.72 2.62
CA GLY A 333 -5.77 7.73 2.50
C GLY A 333 -6.25 7.25 1.13
N CYS A 334 -7.52 6.82 1.03
CA CYS A 334 -8.25 6.72 -0.23
C CYS A 334 -9.75 6.91 0.04
N ASP A 335 -10.12 8.17 0.29
CA ASP A 335 -11.45 8.52 0.75
C ASP A 335 -12.53 8.08 -0.26
N PRO A 336 -13.43 7.13 0.09
CA PRO A 336 -14.37 6.56 -0.85
C PRO A 336 -15.52 7.52 -1.21
N THR A 337 -15.59 8.71 -0.61
CA THR A 337 -16.56 9.77 -0.91
C THR A 337 -15.95 10.92 -1.72
N PHE A 338 -14.62 10.90 -1.88
CA PHE A 338 -13.88 11.97 -2.54
C PHE A 338 -13.99 11.91 -4.07
N LYS A 339 -13.65 13.02 -4.72
CA LYS A 339 -13.63 13.12 -6.19
C LYS A 339 -12.55 12.21 -6.82
N GLY A 340 -12.70 11.93 -8.10
CA GLY A 340 -11.74 11.12 -8.86
C GLY A 340 -11.67 9.68 -8.37
N THR A 341 -10.55 9.01 -8.64
CA THR A 341 -10.32 7.60 -8.25
C THR A 341 -8.93 7.37 -7.65
N ASP A 342 -8.16 8.41 -7.43
CA ASP A 342 -6.80 8.34 -6.88
C ASP A 342 -6.82 8.28 -5.35
N HIS A 343 -5.67 7.93 -4.74
CA HIS A 343 -5.43 8.05 -3.31
C HIS A 343 -5.59 9.49 -2.82
N THR A 344 -5.75 9.65 -1.51
CA THR A 344 -5.84 10.95 -0.83
C THR A 344 -4.69 11.13 0.15
N ARG A 345 -4.07 12.32 0.11
CA ARG A 345 -2.96 12.71 0.99
C ARG A 345 -3.45 13.00 2.42
N GLU A 346 -3.44 11.97 3.25
CA GLU A 346 -4.02 11.98 4.60
C GLU A 346 -3.05 11.54 5.71
N TYR A 347 -3.29 12.01 6.93
CA TYR A 347 -2.76 11.41 8.14
C TYR A 347 -3.20 9.95 8.20
N VAL A 348 -2.39 9.11 8.84
CA VAL A 348 -2.75 7.70 9.12
C VAL A 348 -2.87 7.48 10.62
N PRO A 349 -3.80 6.62 11.09
CA PRO A 349 -3.91 6.31 12.51
C PRO A 349 -2.67 5.55 12.99
N LEU A 350 -2.27 5.74 14.25
CA LEU A 350 -1.24 4.96 14.92
C LEU A 350 -1.79 4.39 16.21
N LEU A 351 -2.03 3.09 16.25
CA LEU A 351 -2.48 2.36 17.44
C LEU A 351 -1.42 1.33 17.83
N SER A 352 -0.79 1.49 18.99
CA SER A 352 0.26 0.62 19.50
C SER A 352 -0.19 -0.10 20.77
N PHE A 353 -0.48 -1.39 20.63
CA PHE A 353 -1.03 -2.26 21.67
C PHE A 353 0.03 -3.26 22.16
N GLN A 354 0.13 -3.39 23.48
CA GLN A 354 0.86 -4.46 24.15
C GLN A 354 0.04 -4.91 25.36
N LYS A 355 -0.09 -6.23 25.54
CA LYS A 355 -0.89 -6.80 26.63
C LYS A 355 -0.29 -6.42 27.98
N GLY A 356 -1.12 -5.87 28.86
CA GLY A 356 -0.72 -5.41 30.19
C GLY A 356 -0.13 -4.00 30.24
N ALA A 357 0.11 -3.35 29.08
CA ALA A 357 0.51 -1.95 29.04
C ALA A 357 -0.71 -1.02 29.07
N ASN A 358 -0.54 0.17 29.65
CA ASN A 358 -1.56 1.23 29.57
C ASN A 358 -1.37 2.04 28.29
N GLY A 359 -2.48 2.38 27.63
CA GLY A 359 -2.47 3.28 26.48
C GLY A 359 -1.98 4.68 26.84
N LYS A 360 -1.13 5.25 25.99
CA LYS A 360 -0.64 6.63 26.08
C LYS A 360 -1.08 7.44 24.86
N ASN A 361 -1.28 8.74 25.04
CA ASN A 361 -1.41 9.66 23.91
C ASN A 361 -0.02 9.88 23.29
N LEU A 362 0.17 9.44 22.06
CA LEU A 362 1.41 9.56 21.28
C LEU A 362 1.48 10.89 20.49
N GLY A 363 0.40 11.65 20.47
CA GLY A 363 0.27 12.90 19.73
C GLY A 363 0.28 12.70 18.22
N ILE A 364 0.59 13.79 17.51
CA ILE A 364 0.82 13.80 16.07
C ILE A 364 2.31 13.51 15.84
N ARG A 365 2.61 12.45 15.10
CA ARG A 365 3.96 12.06 14.69
C ARG A 365 4.28 12.70 13.35
N ASN A 366 5.53 13.14 13.17
CA ASN A 366 5.93 13.92 11.99
C ASN A 366 6.31 13.05 10.77
N GLN A 367 6.39 11.73 10.93
CA GLN A 367 6.87 10.79 9.90
C GLN A 367 6.43 9.36 10.24
N PHE A 368 6.28 8.51 9.23
CA PHE A 368 5.93 7.10 9.40
C PHE A 368 7.10 6.25 9.93
N SER A 369 8.33 6.69 9.67
CA SER A 369 9.55 5.98 10.09
C SER A 369 9.73 5.85 11.61
N ASP A 370 8.94 6.58 12.40
CA ASP A 370 8.83 6.39 13.84
C ASP A 370 8.38 4.96 14.22
N VAL A 371 7.65 4.28 13.33
CA VAL A 371 7.27 2.86 13.48
C VAL A 371 8.52 1.97 13.42
N ALA A 372 9.38 2.12 12.41
CA ALA A 372 10.63 1.38 12.30
C ALA A 372 11.55 1.58 13.53
N ALA A 373 11.69 2.82 14.00
CA ALA A 373 12.46 3.12 15.20
C ALA A 373 11.89 2.45 16.46
N SER A 374 10.56 2.42 16.59
CA SER A 374 9.88 1.79 17.72
C SER A 374 10.00 0.27 17.70
N ILE A 375 9.96 -0.36 16.52
CA ILE A 375 10.16 -1.81 16.37
C ILE A 375 11.59 -2.20 16.74
N ALA A 376 12.59 -1.45 16.28
CA ALA A 376 13.98 -1.68 16.66
C ALA A 376 14.17 -1.59 18.18
N LYS A 377 13.56 -0.58 18.82
CA LYS A 377 13.59 -0.44 20.28
C LYS A 377 12.90 -1.60 21.00
N PHE A 378 11.72 -2.02 20.53
CA PHE A 378 10.95 -3.11 21.13
C PHE A 378 11.70 -4.45 21.09
N LEU A 379 12.26 -4.79 19.94
CA LEU A 379 13.01 -6.02 19.73
C LEU A 379 14.44 -5.95 20.29
N ASN A 380 14.78 -4.86 20.99
CA ASN A 380 16.07 -4.66 21.67
C ASN A 380 17.28 -4.84 20.74
N VAL A 381 17.16 -4.40 19.48
CA VAL A 381 18.28 -4.32 18.53
C VAL A 381 18.91 -2.92 18.58
N PRO A 382 20.11 -2.70 18.01
CA PRO A 382 20.71 -1.37 17.94
C PRO A 382 19.73 -0.34 17.36
N THR A 383 19.83 0.91 17.82
CA THR A 383 18.93 1.99 17.37
C THR A 383 18.90 2.08 15.86
N TYR A 384 17.68 2.08 15.29
CA TYR A 384 17.49 2.29 13.87
C TYR A 384 17.77 3.77 13.52
N PRO A 385 18.50 4.07 12.43
CA PRO A 385 19.03 5.41 12.19
C PRO A 385 18.01 6.46 11.74
N ARG A 386 16.78 6.04 11.36
CA ARG A 386 15.69 6.93 10.94
C ARG A 386 14.49 6.75 11.87
N GLY A 387 13.64 7.76 12.00
CA GLY A 387 12.53 7.71 12.96
C GLY A 387 12.92 8.13 14.37
N ILE A 388 11.91 8.44 15.19
CA ILE A 388 12.02 8.64 16.63
C ILE A 388 11.07 7.64 17.29
N SER A 389 11.61 6.73 18.10
CA SER A 389 10.79 5.73 18.82
C SER A 389 9.78 6.41 19.75
N PHE A 390 8.56 5.87 19.80
CA PHE A 390 7.52 6.28 20.75
C PHE A 390 7.36 5.33 21.95
N LEU A 391 8.10 4.21 21.97
CA LEU A 391 8.23 3.32 23.13
C LEU A 391 9.23 3.85 24.15
#